data_AF-A0A2T6KJD5-F1
#
_entry.id   AF-A0A2T6KJD5-F1
#
_cell.length_a   1.000
_cell.length_b   1.000
_cell.length_c   1.000
_cell.angle_alpha   90.00
_cell.angle_beta   90.00
_cell.angle_gamma   90.00
#
_symmetry.space_group_name_H-M   'P 1'
#
loop_
_entity.id
_entity.type
_entity.pdbx_description
1 polymer ?
#
loop_
_entity_poly.entity_id
_entity_poly.type
_entity_poly.pdbx_seq_one_letter_code
_entity_poly.pdbx_strand_id
1 'polypeptide(L)'
;MMAAIGEGFELLEKSEFDYDYEKVAGVWNNGSVICSWLMELTQNAFSKDAKLDEIKGIMHSSGEGKWTVETALDLQTTTPVIAMAY
;
A
#
# COMPACT_ATOMS: atom_id res chain seq x y z
N MET A 1 5.52 -1.16 2.40
CA MET A 1 4.22 -1.15 3.12
C MET A 1 3.10 -0.58 2.25
N MET A 2 3.15 0.67 1.81
CA MET A 2 2.12 1.24 0.91
C MET A 2 1.97 0.44 -0.40
N ALA A 3 3.09 0.12 -1.06
CA ALA A 3 3.09 -0.71 -2.28
C ALA A 3 2.40 -2.06 -2.05
N ALA A 4 2.77 -2.78 -0.99
CA ALA A 4 2.16 -4.07 -0.65
C ALA A 4 0.64 -3.98 -0.35
N ILE A 5 0.16 -2.90 0.28
CA ILE A 5 -1.27 -2.68 0.48
C ILE A 5 -1.96 -2.49 -0.88
N GLY A 6 -1.41 -1.65 -1.76
CA GLY A 6 -1.94 -1.42 -3.11
C GLY A 6 -1.97 -2.70 -3.95
N GLU A 7 -0.87 -3.46 -3.98
CA GLU A 7 -0.78 -4.76 -4.65
C GLU A 7 -1.82 -5.75 -4.12
N GLY A 8 -2.06 -5.74 -2.81
CA GLY A 8 -3.09 -6.58 -2.18
C GLY A 8 -4.49 -6.26 -2.69
N PHE A 9 -4.87 -4.97 -2.76
CA PHE A 9 -6.18 -4.57 -3.29
C PHE A 9 -6.30 -4.80 -4.81
N GLU A 10 -5.23 -4.61 -5.58
CA GLU A 10 -5.19 -4.96 -7.01
C GLU A 10 -5.41 -6.46 -7.23
N LEU A 11 -4.84 -7.30 -6.36
CA LEU A 11 -5.08 -8.75 -6.39
C LEU A 11 -6.54 -9.09 -6.09
N LEU A 12 -7.18 -8.39 -5.14
CA LEU A 12 -8.60 -8.56 -4.86
C LEU A 12 -9.47 -8.14 -6.05
N GLU A 13 -9.15 -7.03 -6.73
CA GLU A 13 -9.86 -6.57 -7.93
C GLU A 13 -9.79 -7.57 -9.09
N LYS A 14 -8.64 -8.25 -9.24
CA LYS A 14 -8.45 -9.28 -10.26
C LYS A 14 -9.01 -10.64 -9.87
N SER A 15 -9.50 -10.80 -8.64
CA SER A 15 -10.06 -12.06 -8.18
C SER A 15 -11.44 -12.33 -8.79
N GLU A 16 -11.94 -13.55 -8.65
CA GLU A 16 -13.27 -13.94 -9.12
C GLU A 16 -14.42 -13.44 -8.21
N PHE A 17 -14.10 -12.76 -7.11
CA PHE A 17 -15.06 -12.36 -6.09
C PHE A 17 -15.35 -10.86 -6.16
N ASP A 18 -16.60 -10.50 -5.88
CA ASP A 18 -17.02 -9.12 -5.74
C ASP A 18 -16.83 -8.67 -4.28
N TYR A 19 -15.83 -7.83 -4.04
CA TYR A 19 -15.46 -7.35 -2.71
C TYR A 19 -15.87 -5.89 -2.51
N ASP A 20 -16.37 -5.59 -1.30
CA ASP A 20 -16.51 -4.23 -0.79
C ASP A 20 -15.19 -3.81 -0.11
N TYR A 21 -14.37 -3.02 -0.81
CA TYR A 21 -13.04 -2.64 -0.35
C TYR A 21 -13.04 -1.79 0.91
N GLU A 22 -14.07 -0.95 1.11
CA GLU A 22 -14.21 -0.20 2.36
C GLU A 22 -14.39 -1.17 3.54
N LYS A 23 -15.24 -2.19 3.38
CA LYS A 23 -15.44 -3.20 4.42
C LYS A 23 -14.20 -4.08 4.63
N VAL A 24 -13.52 -4.48 3.56
CA VAL A 24 -12.27 -5.26 3.68
C VAL A 24 -11.22 -4.46 4.47
N ALA A 25 -10.99 -3.21 4.10
CA ALA A 25 -10.08 -2.32 4.82
C ALA A 25 -10.52 -2.13 6.29
N GLY A 26 -11.83 -2.00 6.55
CA GLY A 26 -12.39 -1.91 7.89
C GLY A 26 -12.11 -3.13 8.76
N VAL A 27 -12.24 -4.34 8.22
CA VAL A 27 -11.89 -5.58 8.93
C VAL A 27 -10.39 -5.64 9.21
N TRP A 28 -9.55 -5.29 8.23
CA TRP A 28 -8.10 -5.24 8.43
C TRP A 28 -7.65 -4.15 9.40
N ASN A 29 -8.49 -3.16 9.65
CA ASN A 29 -8.24 -2.12 10.63
C ASN A 29 -8.91 -2.37 12.00
N ASN A 30 -9.66 -3.47 12.17
CA ASN A 30 -10.31 -3.81 13.43
C ASN A 30 -9.90 -5.21 13.92
N GLY A 31 -9.17 -5.27 15.04
CA GLY A 31 -8.78 -6.54 15.67
C GLY A 31 -7.74 -7.38 14.89
N SER A 32 -7.16 -6.82 13.83
CA SER A 32 -6.12 -7.46 13.02
C SER A 32 -4.71 -7.06 13.48
N VAL A 33 -3.71 -7.88 13.16
CA VAL A 33 -2.29 -7.55 13.46
C VAL A 33 -1.78 -6.40 12.59
N ILE A 34 -2.33 -6.25 11.39
CA ILE A 34 -1.93 -5.24 10.40
C ILE A 34 -2.68 -3.90 10.54
N CYS A 35 -3.45 -3.72 11.62
CA CYS A 35 -4.09 -2.45 11.93
C CYS A 35 -3.05 -1.33 11.93
N SER A 36 -3.31 -0.27 11.17
CA SER A 36 -2.37 0.84 11.03
C SER A 36 -3.06 2.08 10.52
N TRP A 37 -2.43 3.23 10.74
CA TRP A 37 -2.92 4.49 10.20
C TRP A 37 -3.00 4.48 8.66
N LEU A 38 -2.08 3.77 7.99
CA LEU A 38 -2.16 3.59 6.53
C LEU A 38 -3.44 2.85 6.12
N MET A 39 -3.83 1.80 6.85
CA MET A 39 -5.06 1.07 6.56
C MET A 39 -6.32 1.93 6.81
N GLU A 40 -6.29 2.78 7.83
CA GLU A 40 -7.35 3.77 8.08
C GLU A 40 -7.49 4.76 6.91
N LEU A 41 -6.36 5.26 6.39
CA LEU A 41 -6.36 6.14 5.21
C LEU A 41 -6.90 5.42 3.97
N THR A 42 -6.53 4.15 3.77
CA THR A 42 -7.05 3.31 2.68
C THR A 42 -8.56 3.12 2.79
N GLN A 43 -9.07 2.78 3.98
CA GLN A 43 -10.51 2.68 4.23
C GLN A 43 -11.24 4.00 3.93
N ASN A 44 -10.68 5.12 4.40
CA ASN A 44 -11.24 6.46 4.16
C ASN A 44 -11.19 6.89 2.69
N ALA A 45 -10.29 6.32 1.90
CA ALA A 45 -10.25 6.57 0.45
C ALA A 45 -11.38 5.80 -0.24
N PHE A 46 -11.55 4.51 0.07
CA PHE A 46 -12.62 3.68 -0.49
C PHE A 46 -14.04 4.14 -0.10
N SER A 47 -14.21 4.73 1.09
CA SER A 47 -15.51 5.27 1.50
C SER A 47 -15.95 6.50 0.69
N LYS A 48 -15.00 7.20 0.06
CA LYS A 48 -15.26 8.35 -0.82
C LYS A 48 -15.43 7.92 -2.26
N ASP A 49 -14.60 6.97 -2.69
CA ASP A 49 -14.56 6.46 -4.05
C ASP A 49 -14.17 4.98 -4.03
N ALA A 50 -15.14 4.12 -4.32
CA ALA A 50 -14.97 2.67 -4.26
C ALA A 50 -13.93 2.13 -5.25
N LYS A 51 -13.65 2.86 -6.34
CA LYS A 51 -12.70 2.46 -7.39
C LYS A 51 -11.47 3.36 -7.47
N LEU A 52 -11.41 4.40 -6.64
CA LEU A 52 -10.31 5.37 -6.57
C LEU A 52 -10.05 6.09 -7.92
N ASP A 53 -11.08 6.22 -8.75
CA ASP A 53 -11.05 6.90 -10.05
C ASP A 53 -10.60 8.37 -9.93
N GLU A 54 -10.87 9.03 -8.81
CA GLU A 54 -10.44 10.41 -8.56
C GLU A 54 -8.95 10.53 -8.20
N ILE A 55 -8.30 9.44 -7.80
CA ILE A 55 -6.89 9.43 -7.43
C ILE A 55 -6.03 9.30 -8.69
N LYS A 56 -5.26 10.35 -8.98
CA LYS A 56 -4.26 10.28 -10.06
C LYS A 56 -3.20 9.25 -9.70
N GLY A 57 -2.93 8.32 -10.62
CA GLY A 57 -1.82 7.35 -10.53
C GLY A 57 -0.43 7.97 -10.67
N ILE A 58 -0.25 9.23 -10.25
CA ILE A 58 1.01 9.96 -10.28
C ILE A 58 1.43 10.19 -8.84
N MET A 59 2.47 9.48 -8.41
CA MET A 59 3.11 9.70 -7.12
C MET A 59 4.43 10.44 -7.35
N HIS A 60 4.56 11.62 -6.74
CA HIS A 60 5.83 12.32 -6.74
C HIS A 60 6.78 11.62 -5.76
N SER A 61 7.86 11.05 -6.28
CA SER A 61 8.94 10.54 -5.43
C SER A 61 9.86 11.68 -5.03
N SER A 62 10.01 11.89 -3.73
CA SER A 62 11.00 12.74 -3.08
C SER A 62 12.44 12.24 -3.28
N GLY A 63 12.62 11.00 -3.75
CA GLY A 63 13.92 10.33 -3.86
C GLY A 63 14.35 9.54 -2.61
N GLU A 64 13.56 9.58 -1.53
CA GLU A 64 13.91 8.95 -0.24
C GLU A 64 14.05 7.43 -0.37
N GLY A 65 13.21 6.77 -1.17
CA GLY A 65 13.30 5.33 -1.44
C GLY A 65 14.62 4.96 -2.14
N LYS A 66 15.01 5.75 -3.15
CA LYS A 66 16.27 5.58 -3.87
C LYS A 66 17.47 5.73 -2.94
N TRP A 67 17.49 6.84 -2.20
CA TRP A 67 18.56 7.15 -1.26
C TRP A 67 18.70 6.06 -0.19
N THR A 68 17.59 5.49 0.27
CA THR A 68 17.59 4.39 1.25
C THR A 68 18.24 3.12 0.69
N VAL A 69 17.95 2.76 -0.56
CA VAL A 69 18.55 1.58 -1.22
C VAL A 69 20.04 1.80 -1.47
N GLU A 70 20.44 2.98 -1.96
CA GLU A 70 21.84 3.35 -2.16
C GLU A 70 22.62 3.30 -0.83
N THR A 71 22.08 3.88 0.23
CA THR A 71 22.69 3.86 1.57
C THR A 71 22.82 2.45 2.12
N ALA A 72 21.85 1.57 1.88
CA ALA A 72 21.93 0.18 2.32
C ALA A 72 23.08 -0.58 1.64
N LEU A 73 23.37 -0.28 0.37
CA LEU A 73 24.52 -0.83 -0.35
C LEU A 73 25.84 -0.34 0.27
N ASP A 74 25.95 0.96 0.54
CA ASP A 74 27.14 1.56 1.15
C ASP A 74 27.42 0.97 2.54
N LEU A 75 26.37 0.74 3.33
CA LEU A 75 26.44 0.14 4.66
C LEU A 75 26.48 -1.40 4.64
N GLN A 76 26.52 -2.03 3.47
CA GLN A 76 26.48 -3.49 3.30
C GLN A 76 25.33 -4.16 4.07
N THR A 77 24.19 -3.48 4.16
CA THR A 77 23.01 -3.93 4.90
C THR A 77 21.96 -4.47 3.93
N THR A 78 21.42 -5.64 4.23
CA THR A 78 20.46 -6.33 3.35
C THR A 78 19.05 -5.74 3.52
N THR A 79 18.52 -5.11 2.47
CA THR A 79 17.19 -4.46 2.45
C THR A 79 16.30 -4.90 1.26
N PRO A 80 16.12 -6.21 1.01
CA PRO A 80 15.53 -6.72 -0.23
C PRO A 80 14.08 -6.27 -0.46
N VAL A 81 13.28 -6.19 0.60
CA VAL A 81 11.87 -5.75 0.50
C VAL A 81 11.76 -4.29 0.08
N ILE A 82 12.67 -3.43 0.55
CA ILE A 82 12.70 -2.02 0.18
C ILE A 82 13.16 -1.88 -1.27
N ALA A 83 14.19 -2.64 -1.66
CA ALA A 83 14.71 -2.62 -3.02
C ALA A 83 13.70 -3.11 -4.07
N MET A 84 12.88 -4.12 -3.75
CA MET A 84 11.82 -4.60 -4.65
C MET A 84 10.62 -3.64 -4.74
N ALA A 85 10.40 -2.84 -3.70
CA ALA A 85 9.31 -1.87 -3.65
C ALA A 85 9.68 -0.50 -4.27
N TYR A 86 10.91 -0.35 -4.77
CA TYR A 86 11.42 0.84 -5.45
C TYR A 86 11.35 0.69 -6.97
#